data_AF-A0A8T5DXX8-F1
#
_entry.id   AF-A0A8T5DXX8-F1
#
_cell.length_a   1.000
_cell.length_b   1.000
_cell.length_c   1.000
_cell.angle_alpha   90.00
_cell.angle_beta   90.00
_cell.angle_gamma   90.00
#
_symmetry.space_group_name_H-M   'P 1'
#
loop_
_entity.id
_entity.type
_entity.pdbx_description
1 polymer ?
#
loop_
_entity_poly.entity_id
_entity_poly.type
_entity_poly.pdbx_seq_one_letter_code
_entity_poly.pdbx_strand_id
1 'polypeptide(L)'
;MRFFNVAGIAESGSAVSLFFIAMPLKYIGGNEILVEIIGPIHGFLWIIYIALLGMGYIQQKWNIRAVILGGFLSILPGGPIWLERRIQNEEYLPLIT
;
A
#
# COMPACT_ATOMS: atom_id res chain seq x y z
N MET A 1 -10.19 4.13 9.15
CA MET A 1 -9.20 4.68 10.11
C MET A 1 -8.42 5.75 9.38
N ARG A 2 -8.42 7.02 9.82
CA ARG A 2 -7.76 8.11 9.07
C ARG A 2 -6.29 7.81 8.71
N PHE A 3 -5.55 7.18 9.62
CA PHE A 3 -4.16 6.79 9.39
C PHE A 3 -3.96 5.73 8.29
N PHE A 4 -4.88 4.78 8.12
CA PHE A 4 -4.80 3.76 7.06
C PHE A 4 -4.89 4.40 5.67
N ASN A 5 -5.83 5.32 5.51
CA ASN A 5 -6.03 6.07 4.27
C ASN A 5 -4.78 6.90 3.90
N VAL A 6 -4.23 7.63 4.87
CA VAL A 6 -3.00 8.41 4.65
C VAL A 6 -1.83 7.50 4.29
N ALA A 7 -1.66 6.38 4.98
CA ALA A 7 -0.61 5.40 4.68
C ALA A 7 -0.78 4.80 3.28
N GLY A 8 -2.01 4.46 2.88
CA GLY A 8 -2.30 3.92 1.54
C GLY A 8 -1.99 4.92 0.42
N ILE A 9 -2.37 6.19 0.59
CA ILE A 9 -2.04 7.25 -0.38
C ILE A 9 -0.54 7.49 -0.45
N ALA A 10 0.15 7.56 0.70
CA ALA A 10 1.59 7.78 0.76
C ALA A 10 2.37 6.61 0.13
N GLU A 11 2.00 5.37 0.47
CA GLU A 11 2.54 4.15 -0.13
C GLU A 11 2.36 4.20 -1.65
N SER A 12 1.15 4.48 -2.13
CA SER A 12 0.86 4.47 -3.58
C SER A 12 1.64 5.56 -4.31
N GLY A 13 1.75 6.75 -3.73
CA GLY A 13 2.58 7.83 -4.28
C GLY A 13 4.07 7.47 -4.31
N SER A 14 4.57 6.82 -3.25
CA SER A 14 5.97 6.36 -3.18
C SER A 14 6.26 5.25 -4.18
N ALA A 15 5.31 4.31 -4.39
CA ALA A 15 5.40 3.23 -5.36
C ALA A 15 5.43 3.79 -6.79
N VAL A 16 4.53 4.73 -7.10
CA VAL A 16 4.51 5.40 -8.41
C VAL A 16 5.84 6.12 -8.65
N SER A 17 6.36 6.85 -7.65
CA SER A 17 7.63 7.55 -7.77
C SER A 17 8.80 6.57 -7.96
N LEU A 18 8.81 5.45 -7.25
CA LEU A 18 9.85 4.42 -7.38
C LEU A 18 9.82 3.77 -8.77
N PHE A 19 8.68 3.25 -9.20
CA PHE A 19 8.58 2.46 -10.42
C PHE A 19 8.56 3.30 -11.70
N PHE A 20 7.96 4.50 -11.70
CA PHE A 20 7.82 5.33 -12.90
C PHE A 20 8.82 6.50 -12.99
N ILE A 21 9.57 6.79 -11.92
CA ILE A 21 10.58 7.86 -11.95
C ILE A 21 11.97 7.29 -11.63
N ALA A 22 12.15 6.66 -10.46
CA ALA A 22 13.46 6.20 -10.03
C ALA A 22 14.01 5.06 -10.91
N MET A 23 13.20 4.05 -11.20
CA MET A 23 13.63 2.91 -12.03
C MET A 23 13.94 3.31 -13.48
N PRO A 24 13.11 4.10 -14.19
CA PRO A 24 13.48 4.59 -15.53
C PRO A 24 14.75 5.44 -15.51
N LEU A 25 14.93 6.31 -14.51
CA LEU A 25 16.16 7.10 -14.40
C LEU A 25 17.38 6.22 -14.17
N LYS A 26 17.27 5.18 -13.34
CA LYS A 26 18.33 4.19 -13.12
C LYS A 26 18.75 3.52 -14.43
N TYR A 27 17.79 3.03 -15.22
CA TYR A 27 18.11 2.28 -16.44
C TYR A 27 18.51 3.17 -17.62
N ILE A 28 17.92 4.36 -17.77
CA ILE A 28 18.19 5.26 -18.91
C ILE A 28 19.39 6.16 -18.61
N GLY A 29 19.46 6.70 -17.39
CA GLY A 29 20.49 7.65 -16.97
C GLY A 29 21.69 7.02 -16.27
N GLY A 30 21.65 5.70 -15.97
CA GLY A 30 22.75 4.98 -15.33
C GLY A 30 23.05 5.43 -13.90
N ASN A 31 22.11 6.10 -13.22
CA ASN A 31 22.30 6.64 -11.87
C ASN A 31 21.22 6.12 -10.91
N GLU A 32 21.66 5.49 -9.83
CA GLU A 32 20.78 4.81 -8.86
C GLU A 32 20.34 5.69 -7.68
N ILE A 33 20.81 6.95 -7.59
CA ILE A 33 20.60 7.81 -6.41
C ILE A 33 19.12 7.95 -6.01
N LEU A 34 18.20 8.02 -6.98
CA LEU A 34 16.77 8.09 -6.68
C LEU A 34 16.22 6.77 -6.13
N VAL A 35 16.75 5.63 -6.58
CA VAL A 35 16.35 4.32 -6.05
C VAL A 35 16.86 4.15 -4.62
N GLU A 36 18.09 4.60 -4.34
CA GLU A 36 18.68 4.55 -3.00
C GLU A 36 17.92 5.41 -1.98
N ILE A 37 17.32 6.52 -2.42
CA ILE A 37 16.52 7.40 -1.55
C ILE A 37 15.06 6.92 -1.47
N ILE A 38 14.41 6.72 -2.62
CA ILE A 38 12.96 6.44 -2.69
C ILE A 38 12.67 4.99 -2.28
N GLY A 39 13.56 4.05 -2.58
CA GLY A 39 13.39 2.63 -2.26
C GLY A 39 13.14 2.38 -0.77
N PRO A 40 14.03 2.84 0.14
CA PRO A 40 13.82 2.71 1.58
C PRO A 40 12.56 3.41 2.09
N ILE A 41 12.24 4.59 1.55
CA ILE A 41 11.02 5.34 1.90
C ILE A 41 9.78 4.51 1.53
N HIS A 42 9.73 4.00 0.31
CA HIS A 42 8.64 3.15 -0.16
C HIS A 42 8.51 1.87 0.67
N GLY A 43 9.63 1.16 0.92
CA GLY A 43 9.62 -0.06 1.73
C GLY A 43 9.11 0.18 3.15
N PHE A 44 9.51 1.29 3.79
CA PHE A 44 9.02 1.68 5.11
C PHE A 44 7.51 1.99 5.10
N LEU A 45 7.03 2.74 4.11
CA LEU A 45 5.61 3.04 3.95
C LEU A 45 4.78 1.78 3.70
N TRP A 46 5.29 0.84 2.90
CA TRP A 46 4.64 -0.45 2.63
C TRP A 46 4.50 -1.29 3.91
N ILE A 47 5.54 -1.35 4.75
CA ILE A 47 5.48 -2.01 6.06
C ILE A 47 4.40 -1.38 6.96
N ILE A 48 4.35 -0.04 7.04
CA ILE A 48 3.31 0.66 7.80
C ILE A 48 1.92 0.32 7.28
N TYR A 49 1.74 0.33 5.95
CA TYR A 49 0.47 -0.01 5.33
C TYR A 49 0.01 -1.43 5.69
N ILE A 50 0.88 -2.44 5.55
CA ILE A 50 0.58 -3.84 5.90
C ILE A 50 0.27 -3.98 7.40
N ALA A 51 1.02 -3.29 8.28
CA ALA A 51 0.77 -3.31 9.70
C ALA A 51 -0.62 -2.72 10.05
N LEU A 52 -1.01 -1.61 9.42
CA LEU A 52 -2.33 -1.00 9.60
C LEU A 52 -3.46 -1.87 9.04
N LEU A 53 -3.22 -2.54 7.91
CA LEU A 53 -4.16 -3.50 7.33
C LEU A 53 -4.41 -4.68 8.28
N GLY A 54 -3.34 -5.26 8.83
CA GLY A 54 -3.41 -6.32 9.84
C GLY A 54 -4.06 -5.86 11.14
N MET A 55 -3.76 -4.64 11.60
CA MET A 55 -4.41 -4.05 12.77
C MET A 55 -5.93 -3.90 12.56
N GLY A 56 -6.36 -3.50 11.37
CA GLY A 56 -7.79 -3.43 11.06
C GLY A 56 -8.49 -4.78 11.08
N TYR A 57 -7.80 -5.86 10.68
CA TYR A 57 -8.31 -7.22 10.83
C TYR A 57 -8.44 -7.63 12.30
N ILE A 58 -7.40 -7.40 13.12
CA ILE A 58 -7.44 -7.71 14.56
C ILE A 58 -8.54 -6.95 15.29
N GLN A 59 -8.78 -5.69 14.91
CA GLN A 59 -9.86 -4.86 15.45
C GLN A 59 -11.24 -5.20 14.88
N GLN A 60 -11.37 -6.29 14.11
CA GLN A 60 -12.61 -6.71 13.45
C GLN A 60 -13.25 -5.57 12.63
N LYS A 61 -12.44 -4.73 11.99
CA LYS A 61 -12.97 -3.74 11.04
C LYS A 61 -13.15 -4.34 9.66
N TRP A 62 -12.30 -5.30 9.32
CA TRP A 62 -12.29 -5.96 8.03
C TRP A 62 -12.03 -7.46 8.19
N ASN A 63 -12.50 -8.24 7.23
CA ASN A 63 -12.32 -9.68 7.19
C ASN A 63 -10.98 -10.08 6.55
N ILE A 64 -10.69 -11.38 6.52
CA ILE A 64 -9.44 -11.92 5.97
C ILE A 64 -9.29 -11.66 4.47
N ARG A 65 -10.38 -11.54 3.71
CA ARG A 65 -10.33 -11.24 2.27
C ARG A 65 -9.74 -9.85 2.03
N ALA A 66 -10.11 -8.87 2.85
CA ALA A 66 -9.55 -7.52 2.78
C ALA A 66 -8.03 -7.52 3.01
N VAL A 67 -7.54 -8.34 3.95
CA VAL A 67 -6.10 -8.47 4.23
C VAL A 67 -5.35 -9.10 3.05
N ILE A 68 -5.86 -10.22 2.53
CA ILE A 68 -5.22 -10.94 1.42
C ILE A 68 -5.19 -10.07 0.16
N LEU A 69 -6.34 -9.51 -0.23
CA LEU A 69 -6.42 -8.64 -1.41
C LEU A 69 -5.63 -7.36 -1.21
N GLY A 70 -5.69 -6.74 -0.03
CA GLY A 70 -4.94 -5.53 0.28
C GLY A 70 -3.44 -5.73 0.25
N GLY A 71 -2.95 -6.84 0.79
CA GLY A 71 -1.55 -7.21 0.73
C GLY A 71 -1.11 -7.50 -0.70
N PHE A 72 -1.86 -8.30 -1.45
CA PHE A 72 -1.54 -8.61 -2.84
C PHE A 72 -1.55 -7.38 -3.75
N LEU A 73 -2.60 -6.55 -3.66
CA LEU A 73 -2.72 -5.35 -4.46
C LEU A 73 -1.68 -4.30 -4.10
N SER A 74 -1.19 -4.26 -2.85
CA SER A 74 -0.14 -3.31 -2.45
C SER A 74 1.19 -3.47 -3.17
N ILE A 75 1.42 -4.60 -3.86
CA ILE A 75 2.60 -4.77 -4.72
C ILE A 75 2.49 -3.91 -5.98
N LEU A 76 1.26 -3.63 -6.43
CA LEU A 76 1.01 -2.81 -7.61
C LEU A 76 0.92 -1.33 -7.21
N PRO A 77 1.57 -0.42 -7.97
CA PRO A 77 1.43 1.01 -7.73
C PRO A 77 -0.04 1.43 -7.85
N GLY A 78 -0.63 1.90 -6.74
CA GLY A 78 -2.03 2.32 -6.65
C GLY A 78 -3.01 1.27 -6.09
N GLY A 79 -2.54 0.05 -5.78
CA GLY A 79 -3.38 -0.97 -5.15
C GLY A 79 -3.98 -0.56 -3.78
N PRO A 80 -3.22 0.10 -2.89
CA PRO A 80 -3.76 0.55 -1.60
C PRO A 80 -4.88 1.59 -1.73
N ILE A 81 -4.77 2.53 -2.68
CA ILE A 81 -5.86 3.46 -2.99
C ILE A 81 -7.09 2.73 -3.51
N TRP A 82 -6.91 1.69 -4.34
CA TRP A 82 -8.02 0.88 -4.84
C TRP A 82 -8.75 0.17 -3.70
N LEU A 83 -8.00 -0.43 -2.76
CA LEU A 83 -8.61 -1.10 -1.62
C LEU A 83 -9.32 -0.08 -0.72
N GLU A 84 -8.68 1.05 -0.41
CA GLU A 84 -9.26 2.10 0.44
C GLU A 84 -10.66 2.52 -0.02
N ARG A 85 -10.86 2.66 -1.34
CA ARG A 85 -12.16 3.03 -1.93
C ARG A 85 -13.23 1.95 -1.81
N ARG A 86 -12.85 0.69 -1.59
CA ARG A 86 -13.76 -0.46 -1.55
C ARG A 86 -13.87 -1.13 -0.20
N ILE A 87 -12.95 -0.88 0.72
CA ILE A 87 -12.81 -1.63 1.99
C ILE A 87 -14.04 -1.50 2.92
N GLN A 88 -14.98 -0.60 2.60
CA GLN A 88 -16.26 -0.44 3.29
C GLN A 88 -17.40 -1.27 2.66
N ASN A 89 -17.17 -1.96 1.53
CA ASN A 89 -18.15 -2.84 0.93
C ASN A 89 -18.36 -4.09 1.80
N GLU A 90 -19.57 -4.64 1.78
CA GLU A 90 -19.96 -5.83 2.56
C GLU A 90 -19.00 -7.02 2.37
N GLU A 91 -18.41 -7.17 1.18
CA GLU A 91 -17.42 -8.21 0.87
C GLU A 91 -16.19 -8.19 1.80
N TYR A 92 -15.83 -7.03 2.34
CA TYR A 92 -14.63 -6.81 3.16
C TYR A 92 -14.96 -6.61 4.64
N LEU A 93 -16.23 -6.46 4.98
CA LEU A 93 -16.65 -6.34 6.38
C LEU A 93 -16.64 -7.72 7.06
N PRO A 94 -16.45 -7.77 8.38
CA PRO A 94 -16.64 -8.99 9.14
C PRO A 94 -18.10 -9.45 8.99
N LEU A 95 -18.31 -10.76 8.86
CA LEU A 95 -19.65 -11.32 8.96
C LEU A 95 -20.12 -11.10 10.40
N ILE A 96 -21.28 -10.46 10.56
CA ILE A 96 -21.96 -10.35 11.84
C ILE A 96 -22.37 -11.78 12.23
N THR A 97 -21.67 -12.40 13.18
CA THR A 97 -22.17 -13.56 13.93
C THR A 97 -23.10 -13.11 15.04
#